data_AF-A0A9E6UH50-F1
#
_entry.id   AF-A0A9E6UH50-F1
#
_cell.length_a   1.000
_cell.length_b   1.000
_cell.length_c   1.000
_cell.angle_alpha   90.00
_cell.angle_beta   90.00
_cell.angle_gamma   90.00
#
_symmetry.space_group_name_H-M   'P 1'
#
loop_
_entity.id
_entity.type
_entity.pdbx_description
1 polymer ?
#
loop_
_entity_poly.entity_id
_entity_poly.type
_entity_poly.pdbx_seq_one_letter_code
_entity_poly.pdbx_strand_id
1 'polypeptide(L)'
;MRWFSARIAALSPQTLAWGAAAAALVIFAQAGIIGGSFLGGVEESGSTYQTASDGSASQAAAGPTALVSFQPSATAAAVEAALREAGAEIVGGPKPGGVFVIRVAGATTPDELEPSLKRLRGHADVVKFAAPGGQ
;
A
#
# COMPACT_ATOMS: atom_id res chain seq x y z
N MET A 1 -33.18 -14.26 24.27
CA MET A 1 -32.83 -12.92 24.82
C MET A 1 -33.49 -12.54 26.15
N ARG A 2 -34.53 -13.24 26.65
CA ARG A 2 -35.22 -12.85 27.92
C ARG A 2 -34.44 -13.12 29.21
N TRP A 3 -33.56 -14.12 29.24
CA TRP A 3 -32.77 -14.47 30.43
C TRP A 3 -31.76 -13.38 30.82
N PHE A 4 -31.19 -12.69 29.83
CA PHE A 4 -30.21 -11.63 30.05
C PHE A 4 -30.84 -10.38 30.68
N SER A 5 -32.01 -9.96 30.17
CA SER A 5 -32.75 -8.82 30.71
C SER A 5 -33.18 -9.04 32.17
N ALA A 6 -33.58 -10.27 32.54
CA ALA A 6 -33.93 -10.60 33.92
C ALA A 6 -32.73 -10.52 34.87
N ARG A 7 -31.52 -10.81 34.39
CA ARG A 7 -30.28 -10.70 35.18
C ARG A 7 -29.86 -9.26 35.37
N ILE A 8 -29.96 -8.42 34.34
CA ILE A 8 -29.66 -6.98 34.45
C ILE A 8 -30.68 -6.24 35.32
N ALA A 9 -31.96 -6.60 35.24
CA ALA A 9 -33.02 -6.01 36.06
C ALA A 9 -32.93 -6.39 37.55
N ALA A 10 -32.20 -7.46 37.89
CA ALA A 10 -31.98 -7.87 39.28
C ALA A 10 -30.80 -7.15 39.96
N LEU A 11 -30.00 -6.37 39.21
CA LEU A 11 -28.95 -5.53 39.79
C LEU A 11 -29.51 -4.18 40.23
N SER A 12 -29.04 -3.66 41.37
CA SER A 12 -29.47 -2.35 41.84
C SER A 12 -29.05 -1.24 40.85
N PRO A 13 -29.84 -0.16 40.69
CA PRO A 13 -29.54 0.93 39.76
C PRO A 13 -28.14 1.54 39.95
N GLN A 14 -27.66 1.57 41.21
CA GLN A 14 -26.33 2.08 41.54
C GLN A 14 -25.21 1.13 41.06
N THR A 15 -25.37 -0.18 41.20
CA THR A 15 -24.38 -1.15 40.70
C THR A 15 -24.27 -1.10 39.17
N LEU A 16 -25.39 -0.89 38.49
CA LEU A 16 -25.42 -0.75 37.03
C LEU A 16 -24.76 0.55 36.55
N ALA A 17 -24.98 1.66 37.26
CA ALA A 17 -24.34 2.95 36.95
C ALA A 17 -22.81 2.89 37.12
N TRP A 18 -22.33 2.31 38.22
CA TRP A 18 -20.90 2.13 38.46
C TRP A 18 -20.27 1.13 37.48
N GLY A 19 -20.98 0.05 37.15
CA GLY A 19 -20.55 -0.92 36.14
C GLY A 19 -20.45 -0.30 34.73
N ALA A 20 -21.42 0.53 34.35
CA ALA A 20 -21.42 1.24 33.08
C ALA A 20 -20.29 2.28 33.01
N ALA A 21 -20.04 3.01 34.10
CA ALA A 21 -18.94 3.98 34.17
C ALA A 21 -17.57 3.29 34.06
N ALA A 22 -17.37 2.17 34.76
CA ALA A 22 -16.15 1.37 34.65
C ALA A 22 -15.95 0.81 33.22
N ALA A 23 -17.02 0.29 32.61
CA ALA A 23 -16.96 -0.20 31.24
C ALA A 23 -16.62 0.92 30.23
N ALA A 24 -17.21 2.11 30.38
CA ALA A 24 -16.90 3.26 29.55
C ALA A 24 -15.42 3.65 29.64
N LEU A 25 -14.85 3.66 30.84
CA LEU A 25 -13.43 3.99 31.06
C LEU A 25 -12.50 2.97 30.39
N VAL A 26 -12.84 1.68 30.46
CA VAL A 26 -12.11 0.61 29.77
C VAL A 26 -12.21 0.73 28.24
N ILE A 27 -13.36 1.15 27.71
CA ILE A 27 -13.52 1.40 26.26
C ILE A 27 -12.67 2.60 25.82
N PHE A 28 -12.65 3.70 26.59
CA PHE A 28 -11.81 4.85 26.28
C PHE A 28 -10.31 4.53 26.36
N ALA A 29 -9.88 3.72 27.33
CA ALA A 29 -8.50 3.26 27.40
C ALA A 29 -8.12 2.43 26.16
N GLN A 30 -8.97 1.50 25.73
CA GLN A 30 -8.76 0.73 24.50
C GLN A 30 -8.73 1.62 23.25
N ALA A 31 -9.67 2.56 23.15
CA ALA A 31 -9.70 3.52 22.05
C ALA A 31 -8.46 4.42 22.02
N GLY A 32 -7.89 4.76 23.17
CA GLY A 32 -6.63 5.50 23.29
C GLY A 32 -5.42 4.69 22.83
N ILE A 33 -5.36 3.39 23.14
CA ILE A 33 -4.27 2.50 22.67
C ILE A 33 -4.35 2.31 21.15
N ILE A 34 -5.54 2.04 20.63
CA ILE A 34 -5.77 1.88 19.19
C ILE A 34 -5.52 3.21 18.48
N GLY A 35 -6.19 4.28 18.89
CA GLY A 35 -6.03 5.62 18.31
C GLY A 35 -4.60 6.14 18.41
N GLY A 36 -3.90 5.87 19.52
CA GLY A 36 -2.49 6.20 19.70
C GLY A 36 -1.56 5.41 18.78
N SER A 37 -1.87 4.16 18.44
CA SER A 37 -1.12 3.40 17.43
C SER A 37 -1.36 3.93 16.00
N PHE A 38 -2.56 4.45 15.72
CA PHE A 38 -2.88 5.04 14.42
C PHE A 38 -2.38 6.49 14.27
N LEU A 39 -2.38 7.29 15.34
CA LEU A 39 -1.87 8.67 15.32
C LEU A 39 -0.36 8.76 15.60
N GLY A 40 0.20 7.86 16.42
CA GLY A 40 1.64 7.74 16.67
C GLY A 40 2.39 7.00 15.55
N GLY A 41 1.67 6.44 14.58
CA GLY A 41 2.18 5.86 13.35
C GLY A 41 2.18 6.83 12.15
N VAL A 42 2.05 8.14 12.39
CA VAL A 42 2.27 9.19 11.39
C VAL A 42 3.67 9.79 11.57
N GLU A 43 4.67 8.93 11.76
CA GLU A 43 5.93 9.17 11.06
C GLU A 43 5.77 8.47 9.71
N GLU A 44 5.78 9.29 8.67
CA GLU A 44 5.84 8.97 7.26
C GLU A 44 7.06 8.09 6.96
N SER A 45 6.99 6.82 7.37
CA SER A 45 7.93 5.77 6.98
C SER A 45 7.11 4.70 6.31
N GLY A 46 7.13 4.74 4.98
CA GLY A 46 6.41 3.84 4.10
C GLY A 46 6.45 2.40 4.61
N SER A 47 5.26 1.85 4.83
CA SER A 47 5.03 0.44 5.12
C SER A 47 5.68 -0.44 4.05
N THR A 48 6.95 -0.78 4.27
CA THR A 48 7.69 -1.74 3.46
C THR A 48 7.14 -3.12 3.78
N TYR A 49 6.19 -3.57 2.98
CA TYR A 49 5.66 -4.93 3.04
C TYR A 49 6.76 -5.90 2.62
N GLN A 50 7.46 -6.46 3.59
CA GLN A 50 8.47 -7.48 3.37
C GLN A 50 7.83 -8.86 3.51
N THR A 51 7.75 -9.59 2.39
CA THR A 51 7.23 -10.96 2.37
C THR A 51 8.41 -11.92 2.52
N ALA A 52 8.30 -12.97 3.33
CA ALA A 52 9.39 -13.90 3.66
C ALA A 52 10.00 -14.66 2.45
N SER A 53 9.35 -14.63 1.29
CA SER A 53 9.86 -15.16 0.02
C SER A 53 10.83 -14.23 -0.70
N ASP A 54 11.07 -13.02 -0.16
CA ASP A 54 12.09 -12.08 -0.62
C ASP A 54 13.48 -12.53 -0.16
N GLY A 55 13.85 -13.74 -0.56
CA GLY A 55 15.21 -14.25 -0.47
C GLY A 55 16.00 -13.74 -1.67
N SER A 56 16.36 -12.45 -1.66
CA SER A 56 17.32 -11.74 -2.55
C SER A 56 16.77 -10.50 -3.25
N ALA A 57 16.16 -9.54 -2.54
CA ALA A 57 16.16 -8.15 -2.99
C ALA A 57 16.04 -7.13 -1.85
N SER A 58 16.71 -7.36 -0.71
CA SER A 58 17.14 -6.26 0.16
C SER A 58 18.30 -5.48 -0.47
N GLN A 59 18.12 -5.10 -1.72
CA GLN A 59 18.61 -3.84 -2.24
C GLN A 59 17.33 -3.09 -2.56
N ALA A 60 16.82 -2.37 -1.56
CA ALA A 60 16.12 -1.13 -1.81
C ALA A 60 17.03 -0.32 -2.75
N ALA A 61 16.89 -0.55 -4.05
CA ALA A 61 17.68 0.13 -5.04
C ALA A 61 17.28 1.60 -4.90
N ALA A 62 18.24 2.38 -4.42
CA ALA A 62 18.10 3.77 -3.98
C ALA A 62 17.91 4.70 -5.17
N GLY A 63 16.81 4.50 -5.90
CA GLY A 63 16.50 5.23 -7.11
C GLY A 63 14.99 5.33 -7.33
N PRO A 64 14.56 6.36 -8.04
CA PRO A 64 13.16 6.70 -8.27
C PRO A 64 12.46 5.57 -9.06
N THR A 65 11.22 5.29 -8.69
CA THR A 65 10.40 4.25 -9.32
C THR A 65 9.22 4.86 -10.07
N ALA A 66 8.72 4.17 -11.08
CA ALA A 66 7.54 4.54 -11.83
C ALA A 66 6.50 3.42 -11.85
N LEU A 67 5.24 3.81 -11.99
CA LEU A 67 4.11 2.92 -12.12
C LEU A 67 3.69 2.84 -13.59
N VAL A 68 3.59 1.62 -14.11
CA VAL A 68 3.17 1.35 -15.47
C VAL A 68 2.07 0.31 -15.49
N SER A 69 1.03 0.54 -16.28
CA SER A 69 0.05 -0.51 -16.62
C SER A 69 0.15 -0.82 -18.10
N PHE A 70 0.14 -2.12 -18.40
CA PHE A 70 0.17 -2.63 -19.77
C PHE A 70 -1.24 -2.92 -20.27
N GLN A 71 -1.41 -2.94 -21.58
CA GLN A 71 -2.65 -3.40 -22.20
C GLN A 71 -2.83 -4.89 -21.90
N PRO A 72 -4.05 -5.36 -21.58
CA PRO A 72 -4.30 -6.78 -21.35
C PRO A 72 -4.10 -7.64 -22.62
N SER A 73 -4.12 -7.02 -23.79
CA SER A 73 -3.80 -7.63 -25.09
C SER A 73 -2.30 -7.62 -25.42
N ALA A 74 -1.46 -6.96 -24.62
CA ALA A 74 -0.03 -6.91 -24.86
C ALA A 74 0.62 -8.26 -24.56
N THR A 75 1.44 -8.76 -25.48
CA THR A 75 2.22 -9.98 -25.26
C THR A 75 3.41 -9.68 -24.36
N ALA A 76 3.86 -10.67 -23.59
CA ALA A 76 5.05 -10.54 -22.74
C ALA A 76 6.28 -10.07 -23.54
N ALA A 77 6.46 -10.57 -24.76
CA ALA A 77 7.54 -10.18 -25.65
C ALA A 77 7.49 -8.68 -26.04
N ALA A 78 6.29 -8.14 -26.30
CA ALA A 78 6.11 -6.73 -26.63
C ALA A 78 6.37 -5.82 -25.42
N VAL A 79 5.93 -6.25 -24.23
CA VAL A 79 6.19 -5.55 -22.96
C VAL A 79 7.70 -5.49 -22.68
N GLU A 80 8.41 -6.61 -22.79
CA GLU A 80 9.85 -6.64 -22.61
C GLU A 80 10.61 -5.79 -23.63
N ALA A 81 10.16 -5.79 -24.90
CA ALA A 81 10.78 -4.95 -25.93
C ALA A 81 10.64 -3.46 -25.60
N ALA A 82 9.44 -3.02 -25.22
CA ALA A 82 9.19 -1.64 -24.82
C ALA A 82 9.99 -1.23 -23.57
N LEU A 83 10.11 -2.13 -22.59
CA LEU A 83 10.92 -1.90 -21.39
C LEU A 83 12.42 -1.80 -21.70
N ARG A 84 12.95 -2.71 -22.53
CA ARG A 84 14.35 -2.68 -22.98
C ARG A 84 14.67 -1.38 -23.73
N GLU A 85 13.79 -0.95 -24.63
CA GLU A 85 13.95 0.30 -25.38
C GLU A 85 13.88 1.54 -24.48
N ALA A 86 13.07 1.48 -23.42
CA ALA A 86 12.99 2.52 -22.41
C ALA A 86 14.11 2.47 -21.36
N GLY A 87 14.98 1.46 -21.37
CA GLY A 87 16.00 1.24 -20.33
C GLY A 87 15.38 0.96 -18.96
N ALA A 88 14.19 0.38 -18.94
CA ALA A 88 13.41 0.14 -17.73
C ALA A 88 13.34 -1.35 -17.39
N GLU A 89 13.27 -1.64 -16.10
CA GLU A 89 13.18 -2.99 -15.53
C GLU A 89 12.01 -3.06 -14.57
N ILE A 90 11.28 -4.19 -14.56
CA ILE A 90 10.20 -4.43 -13.61
C ILE A 90 10.82 -4.88 -12.29
N VAL A 91 10.62 -4.07 -11.25
CA VAL A 91 11.11 -4.34 -9.89
C VAL A 91 10.00 -4.84 -8.96
N GLY A 92 8.75 -4.82 -9.42
CA GLY A 92 7.61 -5.38 -8.68
C GLY A 92 6.30 -5.33 -9.46
N GLY A 93 5.30 -6.11 -9.04
CA GLY A 93 3.97 -6.13 -9.66
C GLY A 93 3.20 -7.41 -9.36
N PRO A 94 2.10 -7.68 -10.08
CA PRO A 94 1.06 -6.71 -10.44
C PRO A 94 0.24 -6.34 -9.19
N LYS A 95 0.21 -5.05 -8.87
CA LYS A 95 -0.66 -4.51 -7.81
C LYS A 95 -2.15 -4.63 -8.22
N PRO A 96 -3.09 -4.54 -7.26
CA PRO A 96 -4.52 -4.44 -7.58
C PRO A 96 -4.75 -3.38 -8.67
N GLY A 97 -5.43 -3.77 -9.75
CA GLY A 97 -5.62 -2.91 -10.92
C GLY A 97 -4.61 -3.12 -12.08
N GLY A 98 -3.71 -4.10 -12.00
CA GLY A 98 -2.84 -4.49 -13.12
C GLY A 98 -1.65 -3.53 -13.34
N VAL A 99 -1.16 -2.94 -12.25
CA VAL A 99 -0.06 -1.95 -12.28
C VAL A 99 1.24 -2.60 -11.83
N PHE A 100 2.31 -2.33 -12.58
CA PHE A 100 3.67 -2.79 -12.32
C PHE A 100 4.53 -1.62 -11.85
N VAL A 101 5.50 -1.93 -11.00
CA VAL A 101 6.52 -0.98 -10.55
C VAL A 101 7.75 -1.22 -11.40
N ILE A 102 8.18 -0.18 -12.11
CA ILE A 102 9.37 -0.20 -12.95
C ILE A 102 10.42 0.76 -12.40
N ARG A 103 11.68 0.48 -12.70
CA ARG A 103 12.84 1.32 -12.43
C ARG A 103 13.57 1.55 -13.73
N VAL A 104 14.14 2.74 -13.92
CA VAL A 104 15.02 3.02 -15.06
C VAL A 104 16.46 2.86 -14.59
N ALA A 105 17.26 2.10 -15.34
CA ALA A 105 18.65 1.88 -15.01
C ALA A 105 19.43 3.20 -15.06
N GLY A 106 20.11 3.55 -13.97
CA GLY A 106 20.90 4.78 -13.85
C GLY A 106 20.11 6.05 -13.49
N ALA A 107 18.78 5.97 -13.38
CA ALA A 107 18.00 7.11 -12.87
C ALA A 107 18.21 7.26 -11.36
N THR A 108 18.51 8.48 -10.93
CA THR A 108 18.75 8.86 -9.53
C THR A 108 17.71 9.86 -9.05
N THR A 109 17.11 10.66 -9.96
CA THR A 109 16.00 11.58 -9.65
C THR A 109 14.73 11.30 -10.47
N PRO A 110 13.53 11.63 -9.96
CA PRO A 110 12.27 11.40 -10.67
C PRO A 110 12.20 12.04 -12.06
N ASP A 111 12.86 13.18 -12.27
CA ASP A 111 12.93 13.87 -13.57
C ASP A 111 13.66 13.02 -14.63
N GLU A 112 14.62 12.19 -14.22
CA GLU A 112 15.34 11.28 -15.13
C GLU A 112 14.46 10.12 -15.61
N LEU A 113 13.31 9.88 -14.96
CA LEU A 113 12.33 8.89 -15.43
C LEU A 113 11.50 9.41 -16.60
N GLU A 114 11.29 10.73 -16.71
CA GLU A 114 10.45 11.34 -17.74
C GLU A 114 10.79 10.95 -19.19
N PRO A 115 12.07 10.95 -19.64
CA PRO A 115 12.39 10.52 -21.01
C PRO A 115 12.01 9.06 -21.25
N SER A 116 12.24 8.17 -20.30
CA SER A 116 11.86 6.75 -20.41
C SER A 116 10.35 6.55 -20.35
N LEU A 117 9.65 7.29 -19.48
CA LEU A 117 8.19 7.28 -19.44
C LEU A 117 7.57 7.84 -20.72
N LYS A 118 8.18 8.86 -21.33
CA LYS A 118 7.74 9.41 -22.60
C LYS A 118 7.88 8.38 -23.74
N ARG A 119 8.97 7.60 -23.76
CA ARG A 119 9.13 6.47 -24.70
C ARG A 119 8.05 5.41 -24.47
N LEU A 120 7.84 4.99 -23.22
CA LEU A 120 6.80 4.01 -22.88
C LEU A 120 5.39 4.49 -23.26
N ARG A 121 5.06 5.77 -23.03
CA ARG A 121 3.79 6.38 -23.46
C ARG A 121 3.68 6.46 -25.00
N GLY A 122 4.80 6.49 -25.71
CA GLY A 122 4.83 6.39 -27.17
C GLY A 122 4.37 5.03 -27.70
N HIS A 123 4.48 3.97 -26.90
CA HIS A 123 3.98 2.63 -27.22
C HIS A 123 2.58 2.39 -26.64
N ALA A 124 1.60 3.21 -27.02
CA ALA A 124 0.22 3.14 -26.52
C ALA A 124 -0.47 1.78 -26.82
N ASP A 125 0.01 1.04 -27.83
CA ASP A 125 -0.44 -0.31 -28.15
C ASP A 125 -0.09 -1.36 -27.07
N VAL A 126 0.93 -1.08 -26.26
CA VAL A 126 1.46 -1.98 -25.23
C VAL A 126 1.27 -1.39 -23.83
N VAL A 127 1.38 -0.07 -23.69
CA VAL A 127 1.32 0.65 -22.41
C VAL A 127 0.02 1.44 -22.33
N LYS A 128 -0.80 1.10 -21.33
CA LYS A 128 -2.06 1.80 -21.05
C LYS A 128 -1.83 3.05 -20.20
N PHE A 129 -0.87 3.01 -19.29
CA PHE A 129 -0.57 4.11 -18.38
C PHE A 129 0.88 4.06 -17.93
N ALA A 130 1.51 5.22 -17.78
CA ALA A 130 2.84 5.34 -17.22
C ALA A 130 2.95 6.66 -16.45
N ALA A 131 3.27 6.60 -15.16
CA ALA A 131 3.41 7.77 -14.29
C ALA A 131 4.55 7.55 -13.28
N PRO A 132 5.20 8.62 -12.82
CA PRO A 132 6.13 8.52 -11.70
C PRO A 132 5.42 7.93 -10.47
N GLY A 133 6.11 7.02 -9.77
CA GLY A 133 5.60 6.42 -8.55
C GLY A 133 5.75 7.43 -7.41
N GLY A 134 4.63 7.75 -6.75
CA GLY A 134 4.67 8.53 -5.51
C GLY A 134 5.45 7.75 -4.44
N GLN A 135 6.42 8.42 -3.84
CA GLN A 135 7.17 7.96 -2.67
C GLN A 135 6.24 7.81 -1.47
#